data_AF-A0A9W6V010-F1
#
_entry.id   AF-A0A9W6V010-F1
#
_cell.length_a   1.000
_cell.length_b   1.000
_cell.length_c   1.000
_cell.angle_alpha   90.00
_cell.angle_beta   90.00
_cell.angle_gamma   90.00
#
_symmetry.space_group_name_H-M   'P 1'
#
loop_
_entity.id
_entity.type
_entity.pdbx_description
1 polymer ?
#
loop_
_entity_poly.entity_id
_entity_poly.type
_entity_poly.pdbx_seq_one_letter_code
_entity_poly.pdbx_strand_id
1 'polypeptide(L)'
;MVHLARPVLHHVPAVRREAGGAQSGELRITRQAGLPAAISWRPAGGDPVDLLPPYRLDRVELRHSPRARLHGLTAGVRLVTTGWSPLFLVPPSDLPALALAAASTRQVR
;
A
#
# COMPACT_ATOMS: atom_id res chain seq x y z
N MET A 1 -4.72 13.14 -32.47
CA MET A 1 -4.18 11.79 -32.18
C MET A 1 -4.06 11.66 -30.67
N VAL A 2 -5.05 11.05 -30.01
CA VAL A 2 -5.12 11.00 -28.54
C VAL A 2 -4.25 9.83 -28.07
N HIS A 3 -3.09 10.12 -27.50
CA HIS A 3 -2.27 9.09 -26.86
C HIS A 3 -2.96 8.72 -25.55
N LEU A 4 -3.78 7.67 -25.57
CA LEU A 4 -4.35 7.09 -24.35
C LEU A 4 -3.18 6.56 -23.52
N ALA A 5 -2.70 7.36 -22.57
CA ALA A 5 -1.65 6.95 -21.65
C ALA A 5 -2.13 5.70 -20.90
N ARG A 6 -1.49 4.56 -21.16
CA ARG A 6 -1.82 3.31 -20.46
C ARG A 6 -1.58 3.50 -18.96
N PRO A 7 -2.51 3.06 -18.10
CA PRO A 7 -2.27 3.09 -16.66
C PRO A 7 -1.01 2.31 -16.31
N VAL A 8 -0.14 2.91 -15.49
CA VAL A 8 1.02 2.21 -14.92
C VAL A 8 0.53 1.48 -13.68
N LEU A 9 0.71 0.17 -13.67
CA LEU A 9 0.38 -0.70 -12.55
C LEU A 9 1.67 -1.12 -11.84
N HIS A 10 1.79 -0.77 -10.56
CA HIS A 10 2.89 -1.23 -9.70
C HIS A 10 2.35 -2.19 -8.64
N HIS A 11 3.04 -3.30 -8.45
CA HIS A 11 2.69 -4.34 -7.47
C HIS A 11 3.68 -4.29 -6.31
N VAL A 12 3.16 -4.17 -5.09
CA VAL A 12 3.95 -4.18 -3.88
C VAL A 12 3.57 -5.41 -3.06
N PRO A 13 4.44 -6.43 -2.98
CA PRO A 13 4.23 -7.55 -2.08
C PRO A 13 4.03 -7.05 -0.65
N ALA A 14 3.00 -7.53 0.04
CA ALA A 14 2.76 -7.11 1.42
C ALA A 14 2.14 -8.22 2.27
N VAL A 15 2.31 -8.08 3.58
CA VAL A 15 1.59 -8.87 4.57
C VAL A 15 0.74 -7.93 5.42
N ARG A 16 -0.58 -8.10 5.36
CA ARG A 16 -1.53 -7.38 6.22
C ARG A 16 -1.59 -8.03 7.60
N ARG A 17 -1.45 -7.23 8.65
CA ARG A 17 -1.64 -7.67 10.04
C ARG A 17 -3.12 -7.59 10.40
N GLU A 18 -3.64 -8.63 11.03
CA GLU A 18 -5.04 -8.75 11.47
C GLU A 18 -5.11 -9.10 12.96
N ALA A 19 -6.29 -8.91 13.56
CA ALA A 19 -6.54 -9.37 14.92
C ALA A 19 -6.46 -10.90 14.95
N GLY A 20 -5.39 -11.43 15.55
CA GLY A 20 -5.14 -12.88 15.64
C GLY A 20 -4.42 -13.50 14.44
N GLY A 21 -4.00 -12.71 13.44
CA GLY A 21 -3.42 -13.30 12.22
C GLY A 21 -2.62 -12.36 11.34
N ALA A 22 -2.21 -12.89 10.19
CA ALA A 22 -1.61 -12.13 9.12
C ALA A 22 -2.00 -12.74 7.77
N GLN A 23 -2.29 -11.88 6.80
CA GLN A 23 -2.71 -12.27 5.46
C GLN A 23 -1.69 -11.75 4.44
N SER A 24 -1.13 -12.66 3.64
CA SER A 24 -0.22 -12.30 2.54
C SER A 24 -1.01 -11.84 1.32
N GLY A 25 -0.39 -11.03 0.47
CA GLY A 25 -1.00 -10.50 -0.75
C GLY A 25 -0.16 -9.37 -1.35
N GLU A 26 -0.81 -8.48 -2.09
CA GLU A 26 -0.18 -7.36 -2.78
C GLU A 26 -0.98 -6.07 -2.61
N LEU A 27 -0.29 -4.95 -2.41
CA LEU A 27 -0.84 -3.63 -2.68
C LEU A 27 -0.63 -3.31 -4.16
N ARG A 28 -1.71 -2.95 -4.85
CA ARG A 28 -1.71 -2.58 -6.26
C ARG A 28 -1.86 -1.08 -6.37
N ILE A 29 -0.91 -0.44 -7.03
CA ILE A 29 -0.92 0.99 -7.26
C ILE A 29 -1.21 1.22 -8.73
N THR A 30 -2.35 1.82 -9.04
CA THR A 30 -2.72 2.21 -10.40
C THR A 30 -2.50 3.71 -10.55
N ARG A 31 -1.71 4.11 -11.55
CA ARG A 31 -1.48 5.52 -11.88
C ARG A 31 -1.90 5.80 -13.31
N GLN A 32 -2.73 6.81 -13.49
CA GLN A 32 -3.09 7.36 -14.79
C GLN A 32 -2.60 8.81 -14.86
N ALA A 33 -2.09 9.23 -16.02
CA ALA A 33 -1.63 10.60 -16.22
C ALA A 33 -2.74 11.61 -15.89
N GLY A 34 -2.43 12.62 -15.07
CA GLY A 34 -3.37 13.65 -14.66
C GLY A 34 -4.37 13.25 -13.58
N LEU A 35 -4.33 12.01 -13.06
CA LEU A 35 -5.20 11.55 -11.97
C LEU A 35 -4.40 11.15 -10.73
N PRO A 36 -4.96 11.33 -9.51
CA PRO A 36 -4.37 10.77 -8.31
C PRO A 36 -4.22 9.24 -8.41
N ALA A 37 -3.21 8.68 -7.75
CA ALA A 37 -3.03 7.24 -7.70
C ALA A 37 -4.21 6.56 -6.99
N ALA A 38 -4.59 5.38 -7.45
CA ALA A 38 -5.48 4.46 -6.73
C ALA A 38 -4.64 3.35 -6.10
N ILE A 39 -5.00 2.93 -4.88
CA ILE A 39 -4.36 1.80 -4.21
C ILE A 39 -5.44 0.77 -3.84
N SER A 40 -5.22 -0.50 -4.16
CA SER A 40 -6.06 -1.61 -3.70
C SER A 40 -5.24 -2.70 -3.05
N TRP A 41 -5.83 -3.39 -2.08
CA TRP A 41 -5.25 -4.56 -1.44
C TRP A 41 -5.79 -5.82 -2.10
N ARG A 42 -4.93 -6.66 -2.65
CA ARG A 42 -5.31 -7.98 -3.17
C ARG A 42 -4.71 -9.07 -2.27
N PRO A 43 -5.50 -9.75 -1.43
CA PRO A 43 -5.02 -10.88 -0.67
C PRO A 43 -4.63 -12.05 -1.58
N ALA A 44 -3.71 -12.90 -1.14
CA ALA A 44 -3.30 -14.10 -1.87
C ALA A 44 -4.46 -15.11 -2.05
N GLY A 45 -5.44 -15.07 -1.12
CA GLY A 45 -6.72 -15.75 -1.25
C GLY A 45 -7.84 -14.81 -0.80
N GLY A 46 -8.78 -14.54 -1.70
CA GLY A 46 -9.92 -13.66 -1.47
C GLY A 46 -10.03 -12.54 -2.51
N ASP A 47 -11.08 -11.73 -2.34
CA ASP A 47 -11.38 -10.63 -3.25
C ASP A 47 -10.51 -9.40 -2.98
N PRO A 48 -10.16 -8.62 -4.02
CA PRO A 48 -9.51 -7.34 -3.85
C PRO A 48 -10.37 -6.35 -3.05
N VAL A 49 -9.72 -5.53 -2.24
CA VAL A 49 -10.33 -4.45 -1.45
C VAL A 49 -9.76 -3.13 -1.91
N ASP A 50 -10.60 -2.26 -2.46
CA ASP A 50 -10.21 -0.91 -2.83
C ASP A 50 -10.00 -0.05 -1.59
N LEU A 51 -8.90 0.71 -1.58
CA LEU A 51 -8.61 1.67 -0.52
C LEU A 51 -9.13 3.03 -0.97
N LEU A 52 -9.81 3.73 -0.06
CA LEU A 52 -10.39 5.04 -0.37
C LEU A 52 -9.37 6.15 -0.09
N PRO A 53 -9.11 7.05 -1.05
CA PRO A 53 -8.31 8.24 -0.76
C PRO A 53 -9.07 9.17 0.21
N PRO A 54 -8.37 10.08 0.92
CA PRO A 54 -6.92 10.34 0.84
C PRO A 54 -6.12 9.29 1.62
N TYR A 55 -4.96 8.93 1.07
CA TYR A 55 -4.06 7.98 1.73
C TYR A 55 -3.06 8.70 2.65
N ARG A 56 -2.90 8.18 3.87
CA ARG A 56 -1.76 8.53 4.74
C ARG A 56 -0.93 7.29 5.00
N LEU A 57 0.39 7.44 4.88
CA LEU A 57 1.35 6.38 5.19
C LEU A 57 2.07 6.79 6.46
N ASP A 58 1.83 6.04 7.54
CA ASP A 58 2.54 6.20 8.79
C ASP A 58 3.56 5.07 8.91
N ARG A 59 4.84 5.42 9.07
CA ARG A 59 5.88 4.43 9.35
C ARG A 59 5.69 3.93 10.78
N VAL A 60 5.63 2.61 10.94
CA VAL A 60 5.50 1.94 12.23
C VAL A 60 6.81 1.22 12.52
N GLU A 61 7.48 1.57 13.62
CA GLU A 61 8.66 0.81 14.04
C GLU A 61 8.26 -0.59 14.50
N LEU A 62 8.89 -1.62 13.94
CA LEU A 62 8.58 -3.02 14.25
C LEU A 62 9.63 -3.64 15.17
N ARG A 63 10.07 -2.88 16.17
CA ARG A 63 11.07 -3.35 17.13
C ARG A 63 10.62 -4.70 17.69
N HIS A 64 11.51 -5.70 17.61
CA HIS A 64 11.30 -7.05 18.12
C HIS A 64 10.25 -7.94 17.42
N SER A 65 9.72 -7.57 16.24
CA SER A 65 8.84 -8.48 15.47
C SER A 65 9.64 -9.61 14.80
N PRO A 66 9.46 -10.90 15.17
CA PRO A 66 10.18 -12.02 14.56
C PRO A 66 9.87 -12.15 13.06
N ARG A 67 8.64 -11.82 12.68
CA ARG A 67 8.17 -11.84 11.29
C ARG A 67 8.76 -10.70 10.47
N ALA A 68 8.98 -9.53 11.08
CA ALA A 68 9.68 -8.44 10.43
C ALA A 68 11.14 -8.83 10.14
N ARG A 69 11.83 -9.48 11.10
CA ARG A 69 13.18 -10.03 10.87
C ARG A 69 13.23 -11.06 9.74
N LEU A 70 12.25 -11.98 9.68
CA LEU A 70 12.16 -13.01 8.63
C LEU A 70 12.15 -12.38 7.22
N HIS A 71 11.55 -11.19 7.09
CA HIS A 71 11.44 -10.47 5.82
C HIS A 71 12.45 -9.31 5.70
N GLY A 72 13.45 -9.20 6.58
CA GLY A 72 14.45 -8.12 6.55
C GLY A 72 13.89 -6.72 6.82
N LEU A 73 12.71 -6.63 7.44
CA LEU A 73 11.98 -5.38 7.66
C LEU A 73 12.34 -4.78 9.02
N THR A 74 12.73 -3.50 9.02
CA THR A 74 12.96 -2.72 10.25
C THR A 74 11.76 -1.85 10.63
N ALA A 75 10.79 -1.69 9.73
CA ALA A 75 9.56 -0.94 9.93
C ALA A 75 8.41 -1.51 9.07
N GLY A 76 7.19 -1.27 9.50
CA GLY A 76 5.95 -1.52 8.77
C GLY A 76 5.33 -0.19 8.35
N VAL A 77 4.28 -0.28 7.55
CA VAL A 77 3.56 0.88 7.05
C VAL A 77 2.10 0.73 7.40
N ARG A 78 1.57 1.70 8.15
CA ARG A 78 0.13 1.83 8.33
C ARG A 78 -0.41 2.70 7.21
N LEU A 79 -1.27 2.11 6.38
CA LEU A 79 -1.97 2.81 5.33
C LEU A 79 -3.34 3.22 5.86
N VAL A 80 -3.53 4.51 6.10
CA VAL A 80 -4.77 5.08 6.60
C VAL A 80 -5.60 5.56 5.41
N THR A 81 -6.83 5.07 5.36
CA THR A 81 -7.90 5.39 4.41
C THR A 81 -9.16 5.69 5.21
N THR A 82 -10.18 6.27 4.57
CA THR A 82 -11.49 6.51 5.20
C THR A 82 -12.04 5.20 5.79
N GLY A 83 -12.27 5.18 7.11
CA GLY A 83 -12.84 4.02 7.82
C GLY A 83 -11.92 2.81 8.01
N TRP A 84 -10.67 2.84 7.52
CA TRP A 84 -9.79 1.67 7.60
C TRP A 84 -8.31 2.06 7.72
N SER A 85 -7.54 1.38 8.59
CA SER A 85 -6.11 1.69 8.82
C SER A 85 -5.22 0.45 8.99
N PRO A 86 -5.19 -0.45 7.99
CA PRO A 86 -4.41 -1.68 8.04
C PRO A 86 -2.91 -1.41 8.21
N LEU A 87 -2.27 -2.28 9.00
CA LEU A 87 -0.81 -2.35 9.07
C LEU A 87 -0.32 -3.35 8.04
N PHE A 88 0.46 -2.87 7.08
CA PHE A 88 1.13 -3.67 6.08
C PHE A 88 2.63 -3.78 6.38
N LEU A 89 3.15 -4.99 6.25
CA LEU A 89 4.58 -5.26 6.17
C LEU A 89 4.95 -5.27 4.70
N VAL A 90 5.77 -4.31 4.26
CA VAL A 90 6.15 -4.11 2.85
C VAL A 90 7.66 -4.07 2.71
N PRO A 91 8.24 -4.58 1.60
CA PRO A 91 9.66 -4.46 1.32
C PRO A 91 10.13 -2.98 1.34
N PRO A 92 11.34 -2.68 1.88
CA PRO A 92 11.85 -1.31 1.92
C PRO A 92 11.99 -0.69 0.53
N SER A 93 12.27 -1.50 -0.50
CA SER A 93 12.39 -1.09 -1.90
C SER A 93 11.11 -0.48 -2.47
N ASP A 94 9.94 -0.86 -1.94
CA ASP A 94 8.63 -0.43 -2.45
C ASP A 94 8.02 0.73 -1.66
N LEU A 95 8.65 1.13 -0.55
CA LEU A 95 8.23 2.27 0.25
C LEU A 95 8.14 3.58 -0.56
N PRO A 96 9.11 3.92 -1.44
CA PRO A 96 9.03 5.14 -2.23
C PRO A 96 7.83 5.16 -3.18
N ALA A 97 7.49 4.02 -3.78
CA ALA A 97 6.35 3.90 -4.69
C ALA A 97 5.03 4.12 -3.94
N LEU A 98 4.87 3.54 -2.75
CA LEU A 98 3.72 3.78 -1.88
C LEU A 98 3.67 5.25 -1.42
N ALA A 99 4.78 5.79 -0.93
CA ALA A 99 4.87 7.18 -0.47
C ALA A 99 4.41 8.17 -1.54
N LEU A 100 4.89 8.00 -2.77
CA LEU A 100 4.51 8.82 -3.91
C LEU A 100 3.03 8.65 -4.27
N ALA A 101 2.50 7.41 -4.25
CA ALA A 101 1.08 7.17 -4.49
C ALA A 101 0.20 7.88 -3.47
N ALA A 102 0.53 7.78 -2.17
CA ALA A 102 -0.23 8.44 -1.13
C ALA A 102 -0.18 9.97 -1.24
N ALA A 103 1.00 10.53 -1.50
CA ALA A 103 1.18 11.97 -1.68
C ALA A 103 0.33 12.54 -2.83
N SER A 104 0.18 11.79 -3.94
CA SER A 104 -0.62 12.22 -5.10
C SER A 104 -2.11 12.44 -4.79
N THR A 105 -2.63 11.85 -3.71
CA THR A 105 -4.05 11.98 -3.30
C THR A 105 -4.31 13.14 -2.35
N ARG A 106 -3.28 13.84 -1.89
CA ARG A 106 -3.41 14.95 -0.94
C ARG A 106 -3.70 16.31 -1.59
N GLN A 107 -3.69 16.39 -2.93
CA GLN A 107 -3.83 17.65 -3.65
C GLN A 107 -5.26 18.10 -3.96
N VAL A 108 -6.29 17.46 -3.40
CA VAL A 108 -7.65 17.99 -3.50
C VAL A 108 -7.97 18.78 -2.22
N ARG A 109 -7.59 20.06 -2.24
CA ARG A 109 -8.14 21.09 -1.35
C ARG A 109 -8.65 22.23 -2.20
#